data_AF-A0A7Y5CV84-F1
#
_entry.id   AF-A0A7Y5CV84-F1
#
_cell.length_a   1.000
_cell.length_b   1.000
_cell.length_c   1.000
_cell.angle_alpha   90.00
_cell.angle_beta   90.00
_cell.angle_gamma   90.00
#
_symmetry.space_group_name_H-M   'P 1'
#
loop_
_entity.id
_entity.type
_entity.pdbx_description
1 polymer ?
#
loop_
_entity_poly.entity_id
_entity_poly.type
_entity_poly.pdbx_seq_one_letter_code
_entity_poly.pdbx_strand_id
1 'polypeptide(L)'
;MARIVLTEPIGLARSREYVKLSLQAEAGALADSHAALLAIDAATQRAIPCQVFNQQLSANGEAVLFSVIFPVTLQAGETKILSLGTSRESGSRSQPVTDLLLEGKGTELRIANKFYVADLRRSERAEPQSHASGQIRELLIEEFNQLLTNAEDRLHWAPNFKRPGMEYYTTIAHWNEPRVQAIDNGRYLIQTRRQDLAPGHPEILLTAYSSMEVTEDLWLELLRNDEMTMDSMFTHLAFQRPEGEIVDVPFAERYELLQQRPIENEAPWLCFYHAEKQYAFGSIRLQYDLTNALGEPSPTYQAHTQIGEWLGGIKYWNRRLIHDHLTFVPKGSRYVERNAYVVFRIGAPQRFEAIENLARQLRNPIRVSVLPQ
;
A
#
# COMPACT_ATOMS: atom_id res chain seq x y z
N MET A 1 15.57 -14.11 23.16
CA MET A 1 14.29 -13.83 22.47
C MET A 1 14.33 -14.29 21.02
N ALA A 2 15.26 -13.80 20.20
CA ALA A 2 15.52 -14.38 18.86
C ALA A 2 16.85 -13.86 18.30
N ARG A 3 17.45 -14.61 17.38
CA ARG A 3 18.53 -14.13 16.52
C ARG A 3 17.97 -13.90 15.12
N ILE A 4 18.20 -12.71 14.57
CA ILE A 4 17.71 -12.29 13.25
C ILE A 4 18.90 -12.15 12.31
N VAL A 5 18.83 -12.79 11.15
CA VAL A 5 19.80 -12.64 10.07
C VAL A 5 19.12 -11.91 8.92
N LEU A 6 19.67 -10.76 8.55
CA LEU A 6 19.21 -9.91 7.45
C LEU A 6 20.22 -10.02 6.31
N THR A 7 19.76 -10.21 5.07
CA THR A 7 20.65 -10.26 3.90
C THR A 7 20.09 -9.41 2.76
N GLU A 8 20.91 -8.52 2.23
CA GLU A 8 20.60 -7.73 1.04
C GLU A 8 20.76 -8.62 -0.23
N PRO A 9 19.69 -8.85 -1.01
CA PRO A 9 19.71 -9.92 -2.01
C PRO A 9 20.19 -9.53 -3.41
N ILE A 10 20.27 -8.23 -3.76
CA ILE A 10 20.38 -7.82 -5.18
C ILE A 10 21.52 -6.82 -5.47
N GLY A 11 22.45 -6.64 -4.52
CA GLY A 11 23.58 -5.73 -4.67
C GLY A 11 23.18 -4.25 -4.61
N LEU A 12 22.05 -3.91 -4.00
CA LEU A 12 21.62 -2.52 -3.81
C LEU A 12 21.68 -2.16 -2.34
N ALA A 13 22.46 -1.13 -2.00
CA ALA A 13 22.50 -0.61 -0.64
C ALA A 13 21.10 -0.19 -0.16
N ARG A 14 20.78 -0.52 1.09
CA ARG A 14 19.50 -0.24 1.74
C ARG A 14 19.72 0.82 2.81
N SER A 15 19.15 2.00 2.61
CA SER A 15 19.23 3.09 3.58
C SER A 15 17.91 3.22 4.33
N ARG A 16 17.96 3.04 5.65
CA ARG A 16 16.79 3.15 6.54
C ARG A 16 15.58 2.32 6.09
N GLU A 17 15.81 1.14 5.54
CA GLU A 17 14.73 0.21 5.15
C GLU A 17 14.09 -0.37 6.42
N TYR A 18 12.77 -0.46 6.45
CA TYR A 18 12.06 -0.99 7.60
C TYR A 18 11.82 -2.49 7.47
N VAL A 19 12.31 -3.25 8.45
CA VAL A 19 12.11 -4.70 8.50
C VAL A 19 10.96 -4.99 9.46
N LYS A 20 9.92 -5.66 8.95
CA LYS A 20 8.77 -6.14 9.71
C LYS A 20 8.86 -7.66 9.91
N LEU A 21 8.69 -8.12 11.14
CA LEU A 21 8.74 -9.55 11.50
C LEU A 21 7.55 -9.92 12.37
N SER A 22 7.08 -11.16 12.25
CA SER A 22 6.15 -11.78 13.19
C SER A 22 6.92 -12.79 14.03
N LEU A 23 6.70 -12.75 15.35
CA LEU A 23 7.43 -13.52 16.35
C LEU A 23 6.46 -14.14 17.33
N GLN A 24 6.94 -15.20 17.98
CA GLN A 24 6.27 -15.85 19.11
C GLN A 24 7.21 -15.84 20.31
N ALA A 25 6.69 -15.51 21.48
CA ALA A 25 7.39 -15.62 22.75
C ALA A 25 6.46 -16.18 23.83
N GLU A 26 6.99 -16.55 24.98
CA GLU A 26 6.18 -16.92 26.15
C GLU A 26 5.33 -15.72 26.61
N ALA A 27 4.13 -15.96 27.15
CA ALA A 27 3.16 -14.92 27.50
C ALA A 27 3.72 -13.82 28.42
N GLY A 28 4.67 -14.17 29.30
CA GLY A 28 5.33 -13.25 30.22
C GLY A 28 6.47 -12.42 29.63
N ALA A 29 6.96 -12.77 28.43
CA ALA A 29 8.17 -12.18 27.86
C ALA A 29 8.02 -10.69 27.48
N LEU A 30 6.77 -10.24 27.27
CA LEU A 30 6.40 -8.85 26.98
C LEU A 30 5.52 -8.21 28.06
N ALA A 31 5.36 -8.87 29.22
CA ALA A 31 4.45 -8.41 30.27
C ALA A 31 4.93 -7.12 30.97
N ASP A 32 6.22 -6.81 30.89
CA ASP A 32 6.78 -5.57 31.43
C ASP A 32 6.52 -4.40 30.45
N SER A 33 5.42 -3.67 30.68
CA SER A 33 5.01 -2.51 29.89
C SER A 33 6.04 -1.36 29.89
N HIS A 34 7.03 -1.41 30.79
CA HIS A 34 8.10 -0.43 30.88
C HIS A 34 9.36 -0.84 30.10
N ALA A 35 9.46 -2.10 29.65
CA ALA A 35 10.61 -2.58 28.91
C ALA A 35 10.48 -2.28 27.41
N ALA A 36 11.46 -1.59 26.82
CA ALA A 36 11.52 -1.38 25.38
C ALA A 36 12.14 -2.61 24.69
N LEU A 37 11.53 -3.07 23.60
CA LEU A 37 12.11 -4.10 22.74
C LEU A 37 13.13 -3.46 21.80
N LEU A 38 14.32 -4.04 21.72
CA LEU A 38 15.46 -3.55 20.95
C LEU A 38 15.98 -4.66 20.01
N ALA A 39 16.38 -4.28 18.81
CA ALA A 39 17.22 -5.08 17.94
C ALA A 39 18.67 -4.61 18.09
N ILE A 40 19.56 -5.48 18.54
CA ILE A 40 20.96 -5.16 18.87
C ILE A 40 21.85 -5.73 17.78
N ASP A 41 22.60 -4.87 17.11
CA ASP A 41 23.56 -5.28 16.08
C ASP A 41 24.74 -6.03 16.71
N ALA A 42 24.97 -7.28 16.28
CA ALA A 42 26.00 -8.13 16.86
C ALA A 42 27.42 -7.59 16.64
N ALA A 43 27.66 -6.89 15.53
CA ALA A 43 28.98 -6.36 15.18
C ALA A 43 29.26 -5.03 15.89
N THR A 44 28.28 -4.13 15.93
CA THR A 44 28.48 -2.77 16.47
C THR A 44 27.98 -2.59 17.90
N GLN A 45 27.24 -3.57 18.44
CA GLN A 45 26.50 -3.50 19.71
C GLN A 45 25.51 -2.33 19.77
N ARG A 46 25.18 -1.73 18.63
CA ARG A 46 24.21 -0.65 18.55
C ARG A 46 22.81 -1.21 18.74
N ALA A 47 22.09 -0.67 19.71
CA ALA A 47 20.67 -0.94 19.90
C ALA A 47 19.79 -0.09 18.97
N ILE A 48 18.83 -0.74 18.33
CA ILE A 48 17.82 -0.14 17.47
C ILE A 48 16.46 -0.36 18.14
N PRO A 49 15.74 0.71 18.52
CA PRO A 49 14.42 0.56 19.11
C PRO A 49 13.44 -0.06 18.12
N CYS A 50 12.66 -1.03 18.59
CA CYS A 50 11.58 -1.66 17.84
C CYS A 50 10.24 -1.02 18.19
N GLN A 51 9.32 -1.00 17.22
CA GLN A 51 7.89 -0.83 17.49
C GLN A 51 7.25 -2.22 17.51
N VAL A 52 6.49 -2.51 18.58
CA VAL A 52 5.70 -3.75 18.72
C VAL A 52 4.24 -3.46 18.41
N PHE A 53 3.57 -4.37 17.69
CA PHE A 53 2.15 -4.26 17.32
C PHE A 53 1.55 -5.66 17.07
N ASN A 54 0.24 -5.77 16.81
CA ASN A 54 -0.46 -7.04 16.60
C ASN A 54 -0.25 -8.10 17.70
N GLN A 55 -0.26 -7.68 18.97
CA GLN A 55 -0.09 -8.61 20.07
C GLN A 55 -1.36 -9.44 20.27
N GLN A 56 -1.22 -10.76 20.28
CA GLN A 56 -2.30 -11.71 20.50
C GLN A 56 -1.79 -12.87 21.37
N LEU A 57 -2.54 -13.21 22.42
CA LEU A 57 -2.29 -14.42 23.18
C LEU A 57 -2.67 -15.64 22.34
N SER A 58 -1.86 -16.69 22.42
CA SER A 58 -2.22 -18.01 21.88
C SER A 58 -3.47 -18.55 22.55
N ALA A 59 -4.15 -19.48 21.89
CA ALA A 59 -5.41 -20.05 22.40
C ALA A 59 -5.27 -20.70 23.80
N ASN A 60 -4.09 -21.25 24.11
CA ASN A 60 -3.78 -21.83 25.42
C ASN A 60 -3.23 -20.82 26.44
N GLY A 61 -3.04 -19.55 26.06
CA GLY A 61 -2.52 -18.49 26.93
C GLY A 61 -1.04 -18.59 27.29
N GLU A 62 -0.30 -19.56 26.74
CA GLU A 62 1.10 -19.81 27.09
C GLU A 62 2.08 -18.96 26.27
N ALA A 63 1.65 -18.50 25.10
CA ALA A 63 2.48 -17.72 24.18
C ALA A 63 1.79 -16.42 23.77
N VAL A 64 2.61 -15.44 23.40
CA VAL A 64 2.19 -14.21 22.74
C VAL A 64 2.77 -14.18 21.33
N LEU A 65 1.89 -14.02 20.35
CA LEU A 65 2.23 -13.71 18.97
C LEU A 65 2.24 -12.19 18.82
N PHE A 66 3.26 -11.65 18.18
CA PHE A 66 3.38 -10.21 17.98
C PHE A 66 4.18 -9.89 16.72
N SER A 67 3.99 -8.68 16.20
CA SER A 67 4.81 -8.13 15.13
C SER A 67 5.76 -7.08 15.67
N VAL A 68 6.95 -7.01 15.07
CA VAL A 68 7.94 -5.95 15.31
C VAL A 68 8.31 -5.26 14.01
N ILE A 69 8.61 -3.97 14.09
CA ILE A 69 9.20 -3.22 12.99
C ILE A 69 10.34 -2.33 13.51
N PHE A 70 11.42 -2.27 12.75
CA PHE A 70 12.58 -1.42 13.04
C PHE A 70 13.35 -1.07 11.76
N PRO A 71 13.99 0.11 11.70
CA PRO A 71 14.79 0.52 10.57
C PRO A 71 16.17 -0.15 10.57
N VAL A 72 16.68 -0.47 9.39
CA VAL A 72 18.03 -1.00 9.20
C VAL A 72 18.74 -0.27 8.06
N THR A 73 20.06 -0.35 8.06
CA THR A 73 20.89 0.09 6.94
C THR A 73 21.84 -1.05 6.58
N LEU A 74 21.87 -1.40 5.31
CA LEU A 74 22.71 -2.47 4.75
C LEU A 74 23.48 -1.93 3.55
N GLN A 75 24.76 -2.26 3.44
CA GLN A 75 25.52 -2.10 2.20
C GLN A 75 25.03 -3.12 1.16
N ALA A 76 25.38 -2.88 -0.10
CA ALA A 76 25.10 -3.81 -1.19
C ALA A 76 25.66 -5.21 -0.86
N GLY A 77 24.80 -6.23 -0.91
CA GLY A 77 25.15 -7.61 -0.58
C GLY A 77 25.50 -7.89 0.89
N GLU A 78 25.28 -6.94 1.81
CA GLU A 78 25.60 -7.13 3.23
C GLU A 78 24.67 -8.17 3.89
N THR A 79 25.27 -9.03 4.73
CA THR A 79 24.54 -9.81 5.73
C THR A 79 24.78 -9.21 7.12
N LYS A 80 23.70 -8.90 7.83
CA LYS A 80 23.70 -8.33 9.19
C LYS A 80 23.00 -9.25 10.17
N ILE A 81 23.58 -9.40 11.36
CA ILE A 81 23.04 -10.25 12.42
C ILE A 81 22.61 -9.35 13.58
N LEU A 82 21.35 -9.48 13.99
CA LEU A 82 20.76 -8.78 15.11
C LEU A 82 20.30 -9.79 16.18
N SER A 83 20.35 -9.41 17.45
CA SER A 83 19.67 -10.11 18.54
C SER A 83 18.54 -9.26 19.09
N LEU A 84 17.42 -9.90 19.42
CA LEU A 84 16.33 -9.22 20.13
C LEU A 84 16.54 -9.30 21.64
N GLY A 85 16.39 -8.16 22.31
CA GLY A 85 16.47 -8.05 23.76
C GLY A 85 15.55 -6.94 24.30
N THR A 86 15.33 -6.94 25.60
CA THR A 86 14.56 -5.91 26.30
C THR A 86 15.49 -5.02 27.12
N SER A 87 15.15 -3.73 27.26
CA SER A 87 15.86 -2.80 28.14
C SER A 87 14.90 -2.00 29.00
N ARG A 88 15.28 -1.82 30.28
CA ARG A 88 14.59 -0.98 31.27
C ARG A 88 15.20 0.41 31.42
N GLU A 89 16.27 0.74 30.69
CA GLU A 89 16.87 2.07 30.76
C GLU A 89 15.87 3.12 30.25
N SER A 90 15.41 3.95 31.20
CA SER A 90 14.47 5.07 31.09
C SER A 90 14.10 5.50 29.67
N GLY A 91 12.83 5.28 29.32
CA GLY A 91 12.19 5.51 28.02
C GLY A 91 12.18 6.93 27.43
N SER A 92 13.13 7.81 27.78
CA SER A 92 13.28 9.15 27.20
C SER A 92 14.58 9.43 26.44
N ARG A 93 15.68 8.68 26.66
CA ARG A 93 17.00 9.00 26.06
C ARG A 93 17.32 8.31 24.74
N SER A 94 16.50 7.37 24.28
CA SER A 94 16.80 6.54 23.10
C SER A 94 15.68 6.47 22.08
N GLN A 95 14.63 7.30 22.17
CA GLN A 95 13.58 7.27 21.16
C GLN A 95 14.08 7.94 19.87
N PRO A 96 14.22 7.20 18.73
CA PRO A 96 14.43 7.85 17.46
C PRO A 96 13.24 8.74 17.18
N VAL A 97 13.55 10.01 16.94
CA VAL A 97 12.58 11.03 16.55
C VAL A 97 12.12 10.69 15.15
N THR A 98 10.97 10.03 15.03
CA THR A 98 10.19 10.11 13.81
C THR A 98 9.23 11.28 13.93
N ASP A 99 8.96 11.91 12.81
CA ASP A 99 7.99 12.97 12.62
C ASP A 99 6.65 12.41 12.12
N LEU A 100 6.46 11.09 12.20
CA LEU A 100 5.22 10.43 11.80
C LEU A 100 4.13 10.70 12.84
N LEU A 101 3.10 11.43 12.42
CA LEU A 101 1.99 11.87 13.24
C LEU A 101 0.69 11.24 12.74
N LEU A 102 -0.16 10.86 13.69
CA LEU A 102 -1.53 10.43 13.45
C LEU A 102 -2.48 11.33 14.23
N GLU A 103 -3.41 11.95 13.52
CA GLU A 103 -4.53 12.70 14.09
C GLU A 103 -5.85 12.03 13.71
N GLY A 104 -6.86 12.18 14.58
CA GLY A 104 -8.20 11.63 14.35
C GLY A 104 -8.43 10.25 14.98
N LYS A 105 -9.55 9.60 14.63
CA LYS A 105 -10.00 8.32 15.19
C LYS A 105 -10.77 7.51 14.15
N GLY A 106 -10.77 6.18 14.30
CA GLY A 106 -11.50 5.28 13.40
C GLY A 106 -11.00 5.41 11.95
N THR A 107 -11.89 5.69 11.02
CA THR A 107 -11.56 5.94 9.61
C THR A 107 -11.29 7.41 9.29
N GLU A 108 -11.58 8.33 10.22
CA GLU A 108 -11.39 9.76 10.07
C GLU A 108 -9.97 10.15 10.51
N LEU A 109 -9.00 9.84 9.68
CA LEU A 109 -7.58 9.95 10.01
C LEU A 109 -6.86 10.99 9.16
N ARG A 110 -5.88 11.64 9.77
CA ARG A 110 -4.87 12.44 9.07
C ARG A 110 -3.49 11.92 9.47
N ILE A 111 -2.71 11.51 8.49
CA ILE A 111 -1.37 10.94 8.67
C ILE A 111 -0.36 11.91 8.08
N ALA A 112 0.62 12.35 8.86
CA ALA A 112 1.57 13.38 8.43
C ALA A 112 3.01 13.03 8.81
N ASN A 113 3.96 13.53 8.02
CA ASN A 113 5.37 13.69 8.37
C ASN A 113 5.92 14.89 7.58
N LYS A 114 7.23 15.15 7.63
CA LYS A 114 7.84 16.28 6.89
C LYS A 114 7.78 16.17 5.36
N PHE A 115 7.39 15.02 4.81
CA PHE A 115 7.34 14.77 3.38
C PHE A 115 5.92 14.89 2.82
N TYR A 116 4.92 14.46 3.58
CA TYR A 116 3.53 14.48 3.12
C TYR A 116 2.51 14.57 4.26
N VAL A 117 1.30 14.97 3.89
CA VAL A 117 0.08 14.85 4.69
C VAL A 117 -0.97 14.10 3.89
N ALA A 118 -1.33 12.91 4.34
CA ALA A 118 -2.43 12.11 3.80
C ALA A 118 -3.69 12.36 4.65
N ASP A 119 -4.74 12.87 4.03
CA ASP A 119 -6.03 13.09 4.66
C ASP A 119 -7.04 12.03 4.20
N LEU A 120 -7.59 11.27 5.14
CA LEU A 120 -8.56 10.21 4.90
C LEU A 120 -9.97 10.59 5.41
N ARG A 121 -10.10 11.78 6.03
CA ARG A 121 -11.35 12.28 6.62
C ARG A 121 -12.39 12.55 5.55
N ARG A 122 -13.67 12.45 5.91
CA ARG A 122 -14.80 12.82 5.06
C ARG A 122 -14.74 14.30 4.63
N SER A 123 -15.33 14.61 3.49
CA SER A 123 -15.56 15.99 3.05
C SER A 123 -17.04 16.24 2.87
N GLU A 124 -17.63 17.08 3.73
CA GLU A 124 -19.03 17.50 3.60
C GLU A 124 -19.31 18.29 2.31
N ARG A 125 -18.25 18.78 1.65
CA ARG A 125 -18.34 19.58 0.42
C ARG A 125 -18.24 18.73 -0.86
N ALA A 126 -17.40 17.70 -0.85
CA ALA A 126 -17.15 16.86 -2.03
C ALA A 126 -18.06 15.61 -2.02
N GLU A 127 -18.37 15.07 -0.85
CA GLU A 127 -19.11 13.81 -0.71
C GLU A 127 -20.48 14.08 -0.05
N PRO A 128 -21.58 14.12 -0.83
CA PRO A 128 -22.91 14.34 -0.27
C PRO A 128 -23.38 13.18 0.64
N GLN A 129 -22.73 12.02 0.56
CA GLN A 129 -22.92 10.89 1.48
C GLN A 129 -21.68 10.75 2.38
N SER A 130 -21.90 10.57 3.68
CA SER A 130 -20.82 10.43 4.68
C SER A 130 -20.06 9.12 4.49
N HIS A 131 -19.05 9.11 3.62
CA HIS A 131 -18.23 7.94 3.33
C HIS A 131 -17.06 7.82 4.31
N ALA A 132 -17.31 7.37 5.54
CA ALA A 132 -16.26 7.12 6.53
C ALA A 132 -15.49 5.81 6.25
N SER A 133 -14.96 5.65 5.03
CA SER A 133 -14.32 4.42 4.54
C SER A 133 -12.84 4.31 4.88
N GLY A 134 -12.21 5.43 5.24
CA GLY A 134 -10.77 5.52 5.50
C GLY A 134 -9.92 5.44 4.23
N GLN A 135 -10.51 5.71 3.05
CA GLN A 135 -9.75 5.88 1.82
C GLN A 135 -9.11 7.27 1.74
N ILE A 136 -7.95 7.35 1.08
CA ILE A 136 -7.21 8.61 0.92
C ILE A 136 -8.07 9.57 0.09
N ARG A 137 -8.40 10.72 0.69
CA ARG A 137 -9.15 11.79 0.04
C ARG A 137 -8.20 12.81 -0.58
N GLU A 138 -7.14 13.17 0.13
CA GLU A 138 -6.17 14.16 -0.31
C GLU A 138 -4.76 13.76 0.13
N LEU A 139 -3.77 14.20 -0.64
CA LEU A 139 -2.36 14.00 -0.33
C LEU A 139 -1.59 15.28 -0.62
N LEU A 140 -1.21 16.04 0.41
CA LEU A 140 -0.30 17.17 0.28
C LEU A 140 1.13 16.66 0.26
N ILE A 141 1.89 17.06 -0.76
CA ILE A 141 3.33 16.81 -0.85
C ILE A 141 4.07 18.06 -0.43
N GLU A 142 4.66 18.02 0.77
CA GLU A 142 5.28 19.17 1.44
C GLU A 142 6.42 19.75 0.61
N GLU A 143 7.26 18.89 0.04
CA GLU A 143 8.44 19.28 -0.73
C GLU A 143 8.11 20.14 -1.97
N PHE A 144 6.93 19.94 -2.57
CA PHE A 144 6.48 20.68 -3.75
C PHE A 144 5.35 21.66 -3.45
N ASN A 145 4.91 21.76 -2.20
CA ASN A 145 3.69 22.44 -1.80
C ASN A 145 2.52 22.12 -2.73
N GLN A 146 2.35 20.83 -3.03
CA GLN A 146 1.42 20.36 -4.05
C GLN A 146 0.38 19.44 -3.43
N LEU A 147 -0.87 19.90 -3.43
CA LEU A 147 -2.02 19.09 -3.05
C LEU A 147 -2.42 18.20 -4.23
N LEU A 148 -2.32 16.89 -4.06
CA LEU A 148 -3.01 15.90 -4.88
C LEU A 148 -4.42 15.77 -4.32
N THR A 149 -5.43 15.99 -5.16
CA THR A 149 -6.84 15.90 -4.78
C THR A 149 -7.67 15.50 -5.99
N ASN A 150 -8.92 15.12 -5.74
CA ASN A 150 -9.99 15.08 -6.71
C ASN A 150 -11.07 16.03 -6.18
N ALA A 151 -11.38 17.10 -6.92
CA ALA A 151 -12.31 18.11 -6.45
C ALA A 151 -13.74 17.59 -6.19
N GLU A 152 -14.10 16.50 -6.88
CA GLU A 152 -15.44 15.90 -6.84
C GLU A 152 -15.53 14.71 -5.87
N ASP A 153 -14.41 14.08 -5.49
CA ASP A 153 -14.42 12.87 -4.65
C ASP A 153 -13.04 12.54 -4.03
N ARG A 154 -12.79 11.28 -3.68
CA ARG A 154 -11.52 10.77 -3.13
C ARG A 154 -10.49 10.50 -4.20
N LEU A 155 -9.22 10.53 -3.80
CA LEU A 155 -8.11 10.04 -4.63
C LEU A 155 -8.21 8.54 -4.89
N HIS A 156 -8.51 7.74 -3.86
CA HIS A 156 -8.44 6.28 -3.94
C HIS A 156 -9.83 5.62 -3.90
N TRP A 157 -10.15 4.87 -4.96
CA TRP A 157 -11.48 4.29 -5.21
C TRP A 157 -11.50 2.76 -5.34
N ALA A 158 -10.35 2.10 -5.29
CA ALA A 158 -10.25 0.66 -5.46
C ALA A 158 -10.21 -0.10 -4.12
N PRO A 159 -10.71 -1.36 -4.07
CA PRO A 159 -11.36 -2.09 -5.16
C PRO A 159 -12.80 -1.61 -5.41
N ASN A 160 -13.29 -1.82 -6.63
CA ASN A 160 -14.68 -1.54 -7.01
C ASN A 160 -15.14 -2.42 -8.18
N PHE A 161 -16.46 -2.51 -8.37
CA PHE A 161 -17.09 -3.40 -9.33
C PHE A 161 -18.44 -2.87 -9.81
N LYS A 162 -18.96 -3.43 -10.89
CA LYS A 162 -20.31 -3.14 -11.42
C LYS A 162 -21.05 -4.44 -11.71
N ARG A 163 -22.27 -4.58 -11.20
CA ARG A 163 -23.17 -5.70 -11.56
C ARG A 163 -23.99 -5.35 -12.81
N PRO A 164 -24.51 -6.36 -13.52
CA PRO A 164 -25.40 -6.15 -14.66
C PRO A 164 -26.61 -5.30 -14.30
N GLY A 165 -26.91 -4.32 -15.15
CA GLY A 165 -28.07 -3.43 -14.98
C GLY A 165 -27.91 -2.31 -13.95
N MET A 166 -26.75 -2.19 -13.28
CA MET A 166 -26.48 -1.02 -12.44
C MET A 166 -26.11 0.20 -13.29
N GLU A 167 -26.51 1.39 -12.86
CA GLU A 167 -26.08 2.64 -13.49
C GLU A 167 -24.61 2.95 -13.12
N TYR A 168 -24.31 2.88 -11.82
CA TYR A 168 -22.99 3.19 -11.24
C TYR A 168 -22.30 1.93 -10.69
N TYR A 169 -20.99 2.04 -10.45
CA TYR A 169 -20.21 1.01 -9.79
C TYR A 169 -20.27 1.15 -8.26
N THR A 170 -20.02 0.06 -7.54
CA THR A 170 -19.85 0.05 -6.08
C THR A 170 -18.37 -0.04 -5.73
N THR A 171 -17.92 0.79 -4.79
CA THR A 171 -16.52 0.87 -4.33
C THR A 171 -16.40 0.69 -2.82
N ILE A 172 -15.22 0.23 -2.37
CA ILE A 172 -14.81 0.28 -0.96
C ILE A 172 -14.91 1.70 -0.36
N ALA A 173 -14.78 2.76 -1.18
CA ALA A 173 -14.88 4.13 -0.73
C ALA A 173 -16.29 4.46 -0.23
N HIS A 174 -17.33 3.75 -0.70
CA HIS A 174 -18.71 3.95 -0.26
C HIS A 174 -19.01 3.39 1.14
N TRP A 175 -18.06 2.71 1.81
CA TRP A 175 -18.26 2.29 3.19
C TRP A 175 -18.56 3.47 4.11
N ASN A 176 -19.60 3.29 4.92
CA ASN A 176 -19.89 4.16 6.05
C ASN A 176 -19.57 3.40 7.33
N GLU A 177 -18.31 3.49 7.77
CA GLU A 177 -17.74 2.76 8.90
C GLU A 177 -17.73 1.23 8.71
N PRO A 178 -16.62 0.64 8.21
CA PRO A 178 -16.53 -0.81 8.04
C PRO A 178 -16.63 -1.56 9.38
N ARG A 179 -17.25 -2.74 9.38
CA ARG A 179 -17.45 -3.58 10.56
C ARG A 179 -16.15 -3.92 11.30
N VAL A 180 -15.09 -4.25 10.56
CA VAL A 180 -13.77 -4.51 11.15
C VAL A 180 -12.90 -3.27 10.94
N GLN A 181 -12.40 -2.70 12.04
CA GLN A 181 -11.46 -1.59 12.01
C GLN A 181 -10.40 -1.81 13.09
N ALA A 182 -9.14 -1.67 12.72
CA ALA A 182 -8.04 -1.62 13.67
C ALA A 182 -6.97 -0.65 13.19
N ILE A 183 -6.34 0.02 14.14
CA ILE A 183 -5.25 0.96 13.89
C ILE A 183 -4.08 0.56 14.79
N ASP A 184 -2.96 0.19 14.18
CA ASP A 184 -1.68 0.17 14.85
C ASP A 184 -1.05 1.55 14.66
N ASN A 185 -0.89 2.31 15.75
CA ASN A 185 -0.20 3.59 15.75
C ASN A 185 1.13 3.44 16.47
N GLY A 186 2.23 3.64 15.77
CA GLY A 186 3.52 3.77 16.41
C GLY A 186 4.52 4.51 15.56
N ARG A 187 5.72 4.67 16.12
CA ARG A 187 6.77 5.57 15.63
C ARG A 187 7.20 5.31 14.18
N TYR A 188 7.26 4.07 13.72
CA TYR A 188 7.75 3.72 12.38
C TYR A 188 6.61 3.34 11.42
N LEU A 189 5.48 2.94 11.96
CA LEU A 189 4.36 2.41 11.19
C LEU A 189 3.05 2.86 11.79
N ILE A 190 2.24 3.50 10.94
CA ILE A 190 0.80 3.58 11.11
C ILE A 190 0.20 2.55 10.16
N GLN A 191 -0.49 1.54 10.68
CA GLN A 191 -1.17 0.54 9.88
C GLN A 191 -2.66 0.58 10.19
N THR A 192 -3.47 0.78 9.15
CA THR A 192 -4.92 0.66 9.25
C THR A 192 -5.36 -0.66 8.64
N ARG A 193 -6.27 -1.37 9.31
CA ARG A 193 -6.91 -2.57 8.81
C ARG A 193 -8.41 -2.32 8.77
N ARG A 194 -9.02 -2.56 7.62
CA ARG A 194 -10.46 -2.42 7.42
C ARG A 194 -10.98 -3.57 6.57
N GLN A 195 -12.09 -4.14 6.99
CA GLN A 195 -12.77 -5.22 6.26
C GLN A 195 -14.27 -5.15 6.52
N ASP A 196 -15.04 -5.33 5.46
CA ASP A 196 -16.49 -5.47 5.52
C ASP A 196 -17.05 -6.04 4.21
N LEU A 197 -18.34 -6.29 4.17
CA LEU A 197 -19.06 -6.58 2.93
C LEU A 197 -19.14 -5.30 2.07
N ALA A 198 -19.17 -5.47 0.75
CA ALA A 198 -19.39 -4.36 -0.16
C ALA A 198 -20.78 -3.73 0.08
N PRO A 199 -20.91 -2.39 0.07
CA PRO A 199 -22.19 -1.71 0.30
C PRO A 199 -23.29 -2.21 -0.63
N GLY A 200 -24.37 -2.78 -0.08
CA GLY A 200 -25.49 -3.32 -0.86
C GLY A 200 -25.22 -4.66 -1.57
N HIS A 201 -24.05 -5.27 -1.35
CA HIS A 201 -23.61 -6.49 -2.03
C HIS A 201 -22.99 -7.48 -1.01
N PRO A 202 -23.81 -8.18 -0.22
CA PRO A 202 -23.33 -9.11 0.83
C PRO A 202 -22.52 -10.30 0.29
N GLU A 203 -22.62 -10.59 -1.00
CA GLU A 203 -21.87 -11.63 -1.72
C GLU A 203 -20.39 -11.28 -1.99
N ILE A 204 -19.96 -10.06 -1.66
CA ILE A 204 -18.58 -9.59 -1.87
C ILE A 204 -17.99 -9.09 -0.55
N LEU A 205 -16.89 -9.70 -0.12
CA LEU A 205 -16.08 -9.24 1.01
C LEU A 205 -14.93 -8.38 0.48
N LEU A 206 -14.80 -7.16 1.00
CA LEU A 206 -13.69 -6.25 0.67
C LEU A 206 -12.77 -6.09 1.88
N THR A 207 -11.48 -6.00 1.61
CA THR A 207 -10.45 -5.69 2.61
C THR A 207 -9.55 -4.58 2.09
N ALA A 208 -9.27 -3.57 2.91
CA ALA A 208 -8.49 -2.39 2.53
C ALA A 208 -7.01 -2.66 2.19
N TYR A 209 -6.54 -3.90 2.35
CA TYR A 209 -5.31 -4.41 1.72
C TYR A 209 -5.56 -4.75 0.23
N SER A 210 -6.40 -3.96 -0.46
CA SER A 210 -6.80 -4.13 -1.86
C SER A 210 -7.17 -5.57 -2.26
N SER A 211 -7.97 -6.23 -1.42
CA SER A 211 -8.48 -7.58 -1.67
C SER A 211 -9.99 -7.60 -1.82
N MET A 212 -10.47 -8.37 -2.78
CA MET A 212 -11.88 -8.73 -2.98
C MET A 212 -12.02 -10.25 -2.95
N GLU A 213 -13.00 -10.75 -2.22
CA GLU A 213 -13.39 -12.16 -2.19
C GLU A 213 -14.88 -12.30 -2.48
N VAL A 214 -15.23 -13.21 -3.38
CA VAL A 214 -16.61 -13.51 -3.75
C VAL A 214 -17.11 -14.66 -2.89
N THR A 215 -18.10 -14.40 -2.03
CA THR A 215 -18.62 -15.37 -1.05
C THR A 215 -19.83 -16.16 -1.58
N GLU A 216 -20.48 -15.67 -2.63
CA GLU A 216 -21.57 -16.33 -3.36
C GLU A 216 -21.45 -16.07 -4.87
N ASP A 217 -21.96 -17.00 -5.69
CA ASP A 217 -21.92 -16.89 -7.15
C ASP A 217 -22.61 -15.61 -7.64
N LEU A 218 -21.96 -14.89 -8.56
CA LEU A 218 -22.50 -13.63 -9.09
C LEU A 218 -22.01 -13.35 -10.51
N TRP A 219 -22.62 -12.34 -11.14
CA TRP A 219 -22.18 -11.81 -12.42
C TRP A 219 -21.68 -10.38 -12.24
N LEU A 220 -20.54 -10.06 -12.85
CA LEU A 220 -19.97 -8.71 -12.93
C LEU A 220 -19.84 -8.27 -14.38
N GLU A 221 -20.03 -6.99 -14.65
CA GLU A 221 -19.65 -6.34 -15.92
C GLU A 221 -18.27 -5.67 -15.82
N LEU A 222 -17.90 -5.25 -14.61
CA LEU A 222 -16.67 -4.54 -14.34
C LEU A 222 -16.10 -4.97 -12.99
N LEU A 223 -14.78 -5.13 -12.95
CA LEU A 223 -14.02 -5.28 -11.72
C LEU A 223 -12.71 -4.50 -11.86
N ARG A 224 -12.44 -3.60 -10.90
CA ARG A 224 -11.24 -2.77 -10.86
C ARG A 224 -10.50 -2.87 -9.54
N ASN A 225 -9.19 -2.73 -9.63
CA ASN A 225 -8.28 -2.50 -8.49
C ASN A 225 -7.24 -1.42 -8.88
N ASP A 226 -6.30 -1.09 -7.98
CA ASP A 226 -5.21 -0.12 -8.24
C ASP A 226 -5.73 1.16 -8.91
N GLU A 227 -6.74 1.81 -8.30
CA GLU A 227 -7.38 3.00 -8.89
C GLU A 227 -7.04 4.27 -8.13
N MET A 228 -6.42 5.21 -8.82
CA MET A 228 -6.18 6.57 -8.34
C MET A 228 -6.78 7.57 -9.32
N THR A 229 -7.56 8.51 -8.80
CA THR A 229 -8.18 9.62 -9.54
C THR A 229 -7.65 10.94 -8.98
N MET A 230 -7.24 11.87 -9.84
CA MET A 230 -6.65 13.14 -9.43
C MET A 230 -7.04 14.24 -10.41
N ASP A 231 -7.13 15.48 -9.95
CA ASP A 231 -7.33 16.64 -10.81
C ASP A 231 -6.20 16.78 -11.86
N SER A 232 -6.40 17.63 -12.87
CA SER A 232 -5.61 17.71 -14.11
C SER A 232 -4.12 18.07 -14.00
N MET A 233 -3.53 18.06 -12.82
CA MET A 233 -2.19 18.57 -12.53
C MET A 233 -1.03 17.86 -13.24
N PHE A 234 -1.22 16.66 -13.78
CA PHE A 234 -0.12 15.91 -14.41
C PHE A 234 -0.04 16.15 -15.91
N THR A 235 1.15 16.36 -16.43
CA THR A 235 1.38 16.65 -17.85
C THR A 235 1.70 15.41 -18.68
N HIS A 236 2.19 14.35 -18.03
CA HIS A 236 2.75 13.18 -18.69
C HIS A 236 2.41 11.90 -17.93
N LEU A 237 2.49 10.78 -18.66
CA LEU A 237 2.39 9.42 -18.17
C LEU A 237 3.72 8.72 -18.47
N ALA A 238 4.25 7.99 -17.50
CA ALA A 238 5.33 7.05 -17.75
C ALA A 238 5.08 5.72 -17.05
N PHE A 239 5.56 4.64 -17.64
CA PHE A 239 5.46 3.31 -17.07
C PHE A 239 6.50 2.38 -17.69
N GLN A 240 6.84 1.32 -16.96
CA GLN A 240 7.72 0.29 -17.47
C GLN A 240 6.91 -0.90 -17.96
N ARG A 241 7.23 -1.39 -19.16
CA ARG A 241 6.72 -2.65 -19.70
C ARG A 241 7.38 -3.85 -18.97
N PRO A 242 6.75 -5.03 -18.94
CA PRO A 242 7.35 -6.23 -18.35
C PRO A 242 8.74 -6.57 -18.91
N GLU A 243 9.01 -6.23 -20.18
CA GLU A 243 10.29 -6.46 -20.85
C GLU A 243 11.38 -5.42 -20.48
N GLY A 244 11.03 -4.40 -19.69
CA GLY A 244 11.95 -3.38 -19.18
C GLY A 244 11.92 -2.04 -19.94
N GLU A 245 11.27 -1.98 -21.11
CA GLU A 245 11.07 -0.74 -21.86
C GLU A 245 10.32 0.30 -21.02
N ILE A 246 10.84 1.53 -20.95
CA ILE A 246 10.14 2.66 -20.34
C ILE A 246 9.42 3.43 -21.43
N VAL A 247 8.10 3.49 -21.31
CA VAL A 247 7.26 4.38 -22.11
C VAL A 247 7.11 5.69 -21.34
N ASP A 248 7.35 6.81 -22.02
CA ASP A 248 7.22 8.16 -21.49
C ASP A 248 6.55 9.04 -22.54
N VAL A 249 5.36 9.54 -22.24
CA VAL A 249 4.49 10.20 -23.22
C VAL A 249 3.76 11.39 -22.61
N PRO A 250 3.59 12.51 -23.36
CA PRO A 250 2.64 13.55 -22.98
C PRO A 250 1.26 12.95 -22.75
N PHE A 251 0.58 13.38 -21.69
CA PHE A 251 -0.68 12.76 -21.30
C PHE A 251 -1.73 12.88 -22.43
N ALA A 252 -1.71 13.95 -23.21
CA ALA A 252 -2.61 14.17 -24.36
C ALA A 252 -2.45 13.12 -25.48
N GLU A 253 -1.25 12.55 -25.64
CA GLU A 253 -0.92 11.61 -26.73
C GLU A 253 -1.14 10.13 -26.33
N ARG A 254 -1.53 9.88 -25.07
CA ARG A 254 -1.64 8.52 -24.51
C ARG A 254 -2.60 7.60 -25.26
N TYR A 255 -3.71 8.11 -25.81
CA TYR A 255 -4.79 7.24 -26.30
C TYR A 255 -4.36 6.43 -27.52
N GLU A 256 -3.68 7.05 -28.47
CA GLU A 256 -3.19 6.38 -29.67
C GLU A 256 -2.22 5.24 -29.31
N LEU A 257 -1.31 5.50 -28.37
CA LEU A 257 -0.35 4.52 -27.86
C LEU A 257 -1.05 3.35 -27.14
N LEU A 258 -1.98 3.67 -26.23
CA LEU A 258 -2.61 2.69 -25.36
C LEU A 258 -3.71 1.87 -26.06
N GLN A 259 -4.31 2.37 -27.14
CA GLN A 259 -5.21 1.58 -27.99
C GLN A 259 -4.47 0.48 -28.74
N GLN A 260 -3.23 0.74 -29.17
CA GLN A 260 -2.40 -0.23 -29.86
C GLN A 260 -1.84 -1.28 -28.89
N ARG A 261 -1.36 -0.83 -27.72
CA ARG A 261 -0.80 -1.70 -26.68
C ARG A 261 -1.17 -1.17 -25.29
N PRO A 262 -2.26 -1.67 -24.67
CA PRO A 262 -2.64 -1.33 -23.31
C PRO A 262 -1.50 -1.61 -22.32
N ILE A 263 -1.49 -0.93 -21.18
CA ILE A 263 -0.51 -1.20 -20.11
C ILE A 263 -0.82 -2.57 -19.51
N GLU A 264 0.16 -3.47 -19.50
CA GLU A 264 0.01 -4.81 -18.96
C GLU A 264 -0.16 -4.78 -17.43
N ASN A 265 -0.83 -5.80 -16.89
CA ASN A 265 -1.02 -5.92 -15.45
C ASN A 265 0.30 -6.22 -14.73
N GLU A 266 1.25 -6.81 -15.43
CA GLU A 266 2.58 -7.17 -14.95
C GLU A 266 3.56 -5.99 -14.98
N ALA A 267 3.16 -4.84 -15.56
CA ALA A 267 3.97 -3.61 -15.56
C ALA A 267 4.43 -3.32 -14.12
N PRO A 268 5.75 -3.26 -13.83
CA PRO A 268 6.23 -3.20 -12.45
C PRO A 268 5.90 -1.89 -11.75
N TRP A 269 5.77 -0.81 -12.51
CA TRP A 269 5.35 0.49 -12.02
C TRP A 269 4.76 1.36 -13.13
N LEU A 270 3.98 2.35 -12.72
CA LEU A 270 3.52 3.46 -13.55
C LEU A 270 3.50 4.75 -12.71
N CYS A 271 3.59 5.90 -13.36
CA CYS A 271 3.42 7.18 -12.71
C CYS A 271 2.78 8.21 -13.63
N PHE A 272 2.09 9.16 -13.01
CA PHE A 272 1.83 10.45 -13.61
C PHE A 272 2.85 11.46 -13.08
N TYR A 273 3.26 12.39 -13.94
CA TYR A 273 4.20 13.42 -13.52
C TYR A 273 3.94 14.78 -14.17
N HIS A 274 4.41 15.83 -13.50
CA HIS A 274 4.39 17.19 -14.01
C HIS A 274 5.82 17.58 -14.42
N ALA A 275 6.06 17.74 -15.72
CA ALA A 275 7.39 17.98 -16.25
C ALA A 275 8.02 19.27 -15.72
N GLU A 276 7.27 20.38 -15.74
CA GLU A 276 7.76 21.69 -15.28
C GLU A 276 7.91 21.78 -13.75
N LYS A 277 6.97 21.23 -12.99
CA LYS A 277 7.01 21.22 -11.51
C LYS A 277 7.91 20.13 -10.93
N GLN A 278 8.43 19.24 -11.76
CA GLN A 278 9.43 18.24 -11.41
C GLN A 278 9.05 17.29 -10.25
N TYR A 279 7.78 16.90 -10.18
CA TYR A 279 7.31 15.81 -9.30
C TYR A 279 6.50 14.77 -10.05
N ALA A 280 6.46 13.56 -9.49
CA ALA A 280 5.71 12.42 -9.97
C ALA A 280 4.96 11.75 -8.81
N PHE A 281 3.80 11.18 -9.11
CA PHE A 281 3.05 10.27 -8.26
C PHE A 281 2.88 8.95 -9.00
N GLY A 282 3.34 7.85 -8.39
CA GLY A 282 3.37 6.55 -9.04
C GLY A 282 2.91 5.41 -8.16
N SER A 283 2.56 4.30 -8.80
CA SER A 283 2.22 3.02 -8.20
C SER A 283 3.31 2.01 -8.55
N ILE A 284 3.96 1.43 -7.55
CA ILE A 284 4.85 0.28 -7.68
C ILE A 284 4.06 -0.98 -7.33
N ARG A 285 3.99 -1.93 -8.26
CA ARG A 285 3.16 -3.13 -8.13
C ARG A 285 3.97 -4.25 -7.49
N LEU A 286 3.55 -4.68 -6.29
CA LEU A 286 4.31 -5.60 -5.42
C LEU A 286 3.70 -6.99 -5.34
N GLN A 287 2.38 -7.09 -5.40
CA GLN A 287 1.66 -8.36 -5.34
C GLN A 287 0.47 -8.30 -6.29
N TYR A 288 0.28 -9.38 -7.04
CA TYR A 288 -0.86 -9.59 -7.92
C TYR A 288 -1.22 -11.07 -7.84
N ASP A 289 -2.29 -11.39 -7.13
CA ASP A 289 -2.77 -12.76 -6.94
C ASP A 289 -4.27 -12.82 -7.20
N LEU A 290 -4.63 -13.45 -8.32
CA LEU A 290 -6.02 -13.64 -8.73
C LEU A 290 -6.46 -15.10 -8.56
N THR A 291 -5.85 -15.86 -7.66
CA THR A 291 -6.22 -17.25 -7.44
C THR A 291 -7.38 -17.39 -6.45
N ASN A 292 -8.28 -18.33 -6.73
CA ASN A 292 -9.39 -18.71 -5.86
C ASN A 292 -8.87 -19.46 -4.61
N ALA A 293 -9.78 -19.83 -3.71
CA ALA A 293 -9.43 -20.55 -2.48
C ALA A 293 -8.71 -21.91 -2.69
N LEU A 294 -8.79 -22.49 -3.90
CA LEU A 294 -8.13 -23.73 -4.29
C LEU A 294 -6.80 -23.51 -5.05
N GLY A 295 -6.42 -22.25 -5.29
CA GLY A 295 -5.21 -21.88 -6.03
C GLY A 295 -5.38 -21.82 -7.56
N GLU A 296 -6.60 -21.96 -8.08
CA GLU A 296 -6.89 -21.86 -9.52
C GLU A 296 -7.18 -20.41 -9.93
N PRO A 297 -6.97 -20.01 -11.20
CA PRO A 297 -7.26 -18.65 -11.64
C PRO A 297 -8.74 -18.26 -11.46
N SER A 298 -8.99 -17.10 -10.84
CA SER A 298 -10.31 -16.46 -10.79
C SER A 298 -10.66 -15.83 -12.14
N PRO A 299 -11.94 -15.76 -12.52
CA PRO A 299 -12.34 -15.21 -13.82
C PRO A 299 -11.89 -13.76 -14.04
N THR A 300 -11.36 -13.49 -15.23
CA THR A 300 -11.00 -12.15 -15.69
C THR A 300 -11.46 -11.99 -17.14
N TYR A 301 -11.54 -10.75 -17.61
CA TYR A 301 -11.83 -10.47 -19.02
C TYR A 301 -11.08 -9.23 -19.48
N GLN A 302 -10.21 -9.41 -20.49
CA GLN A 302 -9.34 -8.36 -21.06
C GLN A 302 -8.63 -7.54 -19.98
N ALA A 303 -7.97 -8.21 -19.05
CA ALA A 303 -7.37 -7.54 -17.91
C ALA A 303 -6.17 -6.66 -18.37
N HIS A 304 -6.19 -5.38 -18.00
CA HIS A 304 -5.17 -4.40 -18.35
C HIS A 304 -5.25 -3.19 -17.42
N THR A 305 -4.26 -2.30 -17.48
CA THR A 305 -4.35 -0.99 -16.82
C THR A 305 -4.83 0.06 -17.80
N GLN A 306 -5.94 0.70 -17.45
CA GLN A 306 -6.53 1.78 -18.22
C GLN A 306 -6.05 3.12 -17.68
N ILE A 307 -5.71 4.03 -18.59
CA ILE A 307 -5.46 5.44 -18.30
C ILE A 307 -6.58 6.24 -18.93
N GLY A 308 -7.24 7.08 -18.14
CA GLY A 308 -8.39 7.85 -18.61
C GLY A 308 -8.39 9.26 -18.08
N GLU A 309 -9.33 10.03 -18.63
CA GLU A 309 -9.65 11.37 -18.20
C GLU A 309 -11.17 11.51 -18.17
N TRP A 310 -11.68 12.14 -17.12
CA TRP A 310 -13.10 12.40 -16.93
C TRP A 310 -13.41 13.89 -17.12
N LEU A 311 -14.68 14.25 -17.02
CA LEU A 311 -15.14 15.64 -16.96
C LEU A 311 -14.37 16.42 -15.88
N GLY A 312 -14.16 17.71 -16.11
CA GLY A 312 -13.31 18.54 -15.23
C GLY A 312 -11.81 18.25 -15.36
N GLY A 313 -11.40 17.38 -16.28
CA GLY A 313 -9.99 17.04 -16.55
C GLY A 313 -9.38 16.14 -15.47
N ILE A 314 -10.19 15.45 -14.68
CA ILE A 314 -9.73 14.47 -13.69
C ILE A 314 -9.01 13.34 -14.45
N LYS A 315 -7.74 13.11 -14.13
CA LYS A 315 -6.89 12.07 -14.70
C LYS A 315 -6.89 10.89 -13.76
N TYR A 316 -7.00 9.69 -14.31
CA TYR A 316 -7.00 8.48 -13.50
C TYR A 316 -6.28 7.33 -14.17
N TRP A 317 -5.82 6.42 -13.34
CA TRP A 317 -5.54 5.06 -13.76
C TRP A 317 -6.39 4.11 -12.95
N ASN A 318 -6.74 2.97 -13.55
CA ASN A 318 -7.23 1.82 -12.81
C ASN A 318 -6.79 0.54 -13.50
N ARG A 319 -6.64 -0.52 -12.72
CA ARG A 319 -6.41 -1.85 -13.25
C ARG A 319 -7.75 -2.55 -13.42
N ARG A 320 -8.11 -2.84 -14.67
CA ARG A 320 -9.30 -3.60 -15.05
C ARG A 320 -8.97 -5.09 -14.94
N LEU A 321 -9.73 -5.82 -14.14
CA LEU A 321 -9.67 -7.28 -14.03
C LEU A 321 -10.78 -7.93 -14.87
N ILE A 322 -11.94 -7.29 -14.92
CA ILE A 322 -13.03 -7.59 -15.86
C ILE A 322 -13.35 -6.27 -16.55
N HIS A 323 -13.23 -6.21 -17.88
CA HIS A 323 -13.46 -4.98 -18.65
C HIS A 323 -14.74 -5.06 -19.49
N ASP A 324 -15.78 -4.36 -19.04
CA ASP A 324 -17.05 -4.10 -19.75
C ASP A 324 -17.64 -5.35 -20.43
N HIS A 325 -17.64 -6.46 -19.70
CA HIS A 325 -18.08 -7.76 -20.19
C HIS A 325 -18.77 -8.56 -19.09
N LEU A 326 -19.95 -9.10 -19.41
CA LEU A 326 -20.72 -9.94 -18.51
C LEU A 326 -19.96 -11.22 -18.20
N THR A 327 -19.40 -11.30 -16.99
CA THR A 327 -18.49 -12.35 -16.56
C THR A 327 -19.06 -13.03 -15.31
N PHE A 328 -19.22 -14.36 -15.38
CA PHE A 328 -19.61 -15.16 -14.23
C PHE A 328 -18.43 -15.28 -13.28
N VAL A 329 -18.65 -14.96 -12.01
CA VAL A 329 -17.63 -15.03 -10.96
C VAL A 329 -18.13 -15.99 -9.88
N PRO A 330 -17.59 -17.22 -9.81
CA PRO A 330 -18.04 -18.21 -8.85
C PRO A 330 -17.58 -17.85 -7.44
N LYS A 331 -18.32 -18.36 -6.46
CA LYS A 331 -17.93 -18.39 -5.05
C LYS A 331 -16.51 -18.88 -4.87
N GLY A 332 -15.77 -18.21 -3.99
CA GLY A 332 -14.37 -18.50 -3.67
C GLY A 332 -13.37 -17.82 -4.61
N SER A 333 -13.84 -17.10 -5.64
CA SER A 333 -12.97 -16.23 -6.45
C SER A 333 -12.36 -15.12 -5.59
N ARG A 334 -11.08 -14.83 -5.80
CA ARG A 334 -10.34 -13.85 -5.02
C ARG A 334 -9.39 -13.05 -5.90
N TYR A 335 -9.33 -11.75 -5.62
CA TYR A 335 -8.51 -10.78 -6.34
C TYR A 335 -7.74 -9.94 -5.32
N VAL A 336 -6.44 -10.20 -5.19
CA VAL A 336 -5.56 -9.55 -4.20
C VAL A 336 -4.48 -8.75 -4.91
N GLU A 337 -4.34 -7.48 -4.50
CA GLU A 337 -3.24 -6.64 -4.95
C GLU A 337 -2.55 -5.96 -3.78
N ARG A 338 -1.25 -5.71 -3.94
CA ARG A 338 -0.51 -4.79 -3.08
C ARG A 338 0.32 -3.88 -3.95
N ASN A 339 0.10 -2.58 -3.77
CA ASN A 339 0.85 -1.53 -4.43
C ASN A 339 1.52 -0.64 -3.37
N ALA A 340 2.67 -0.07 -3.71
CA ALA A 340 3.28 1.03 -2.98
C ALA A 340 3.10 2.30 -3.80
N TYR A 341 2.36 3.27 -3.27
CA TYR A 341 2.23 4.59 -3.88
C TYR A 341 3.37 5.48 -3.44
N VAL A 342 4.06 6.09 -4.40
CA VAL A 342 5.30 6.84 -4.16
C VAL A 342 5.22 8.22 -4.79
N VAL A 343 5.79 9.19 -4.11
CA VAL A 343 6.07 10.52 -4.67
C VAL A 343 7.56 10.72 -4.76
N PHE A 344 8.01 11.23 -5.89
CA PHE A 344 9.43 11.43 -6.16
C PHE A 344 9.64 12.63 -7.09
N ARG A 345 10.85 13.19 -7.01
CA ARG A 345 11.31 14.21 -7.96
C ARG A 345 11.54 13.59 -9.32
N ILE A 346 11.14 14.30 -10.36
CA ILE A 346 11.44 13.94 -11.74
C ILE A 346 12.43 14.95 -12.33
N GLY A 347 13.57 14.48 -12.84
CA GLY A 347 14.65 15.37 -13.29
C GLY A 347 15.64 14.69 -14.23
N ALA A 348 16.30 15.49 -15.07
CA ALA A 348 17.38 15.00 -15.94
C ALA A 348 18.69 14.83 -15.14
N PRO A 349 19.60 13.90 -15.51
CA PRO A 349 19.54 13.01 -16.68
C PRO A 349 18.73 11.71 -16.47
N GLN A 350 18.50 11.31 -15.23
CA GLN A 350 17.88 10.03 -14.86
C GLN A 350 16.46 10.22 -14.33
N ARG A 351 15.53 10.41 -15.26
CA ARG A 351 14.14 10.81 -14.98
C ARG A 351 13.41 9.85 -14.04
N PHE A 352 13.59 8.54 -14.24
CA PHE A 352 12.82 7.49 -13.56
C PHE A 352 13.63 6.63 -12.60
N GLU A 353 14.92 6.92 -12.41
CA GLU A 353 15.81 6.10 -11.58
C GLU A 353 15.29 5.96 -10.14
N ALA A 354 14.64 6.99 -9.59
CA ALA A 354 14.06 6.93 -8.25
C ALA A 354 12.99 5.84 -8.12
N ILE A 355 12.02 5.78 -9.05
CA ILE A 355 10.96 4.76 -9.02
C ILE A 355 11.48 3.39 -9.43
N GLU A 356 12.43 3.32 -10.37
CA GLU A 356 13.06 2.05 -10.77
C GLU A 356 13.86 1.43 -9.61
N ASN A 357 14.67 2.22 -8.90
CA ASN A 357 15.42 1.75 -7.76
C ASN A 357 14.51 1.32 -6.62
N LEU A 358 13.48 2.11 -6.29
CA LEU A 358 12.47 1.73 -5.30
C LEU A 358 11.72 0.46 -5.71
N ALA A 359 11.32 0.32 -6.98
CA ALA A 359 10.64 -0.87 -7.47
C ALA A 359 11.53 -2.12 -7.35
N ARG A 360 12.82 -2.01 -7.73
CA ARG A 360 13.79 -3.10 -7.55
C ARG A 360 13.97 -3.47 -6.08
N GLN A 361 14.09 -2.49 -5.19
CA GLN A 361 14.26 -2.70 -3.75
C GLN A 361 13.04 -3.35 -3.11
N LEU A 362 11.83 -2.87 -3.40
CA LEU A 362 10.58 -3.35 -2.80
C LEU A 362 10.14 -4.72 -3.34
N ARG A 363 10.42 -5.01 -4.62
CA ARG A 363 10.15 -6.33 -5.22
C ARG A 363 11.19 -7.38 -4.81
N ASN A 364 12.34 -6.96 -4.29
CA ASN A 364 13.38 -7.82 -3.74
C ASN A 364 13.70 -7.37 -2.31
N PRO A 365 12.75 -7.55 -1.36
CA PRO A 365 12.92 -7.09 0.01
C PRO A 365 14.11 -7.79 0.69
N ILE A 366 14.65 -7.18 1.73
CA ILE A 366 15.68 -7.80 2.58
C ILE A 366 15.23 -9.21 2.99
N ARG A 367 16.08 -10.21 2.76
CA ARG A 367 15.82 -11.58 3.22
C ARG A 367 16.01 -11.64 4.72
N VAL A 368 15.00 -12.15 5.42
CA VAL A 368 15.06 -12.28 6.88
C VAL A 368 14.93 -13.73 7.30
N SER A 369 15.85 -14.18 8.13
CA SER A 369 15.78 -15.47 8.81
C SER A 369 15.78 -15.25 10.32
N VAL A 370 14.81 -15.84 11.00
CA VAL A 370 14.72 -15.82 12.47
C VAL A 370 15.15 -17.19 12.97
N LEU A 371 16.20 -17.21 13.78
CA LEU A 371 16.72 -18.41 14.40
C LEU A 371 16.35 -18.39 15.89
N PRO A 372 15.90 -19.52 16.45
CA PRO A 372 15.81 -19.65 17.91
C PRO A 372 17.19 -19.41 18.51
N GLN A 373 17.22 -18.70 19.63
CA GLN A 373 18.44 -18.46 20.40
C GLN A 373 18.76 -19.64 21.28
#